data_AF-A0A5E4KY65-F1
#
_entry.id   AF-A0A5E4KY65-F1
#
_cell.length_a   1.000
_cell.length_b   1.000
_cell.length_c   1.000
_cell.angle_alpha   90.00
_cell.angle_beta   90.00
_cell.angle_gamma   90.00
#
_symmetry.space_group_name_H-M   'P 1'
#
loop_
_entity.id
_entity.type
_entity.pdbx_description
1 polymer ?
#
loop_
_entity_poly.entity_id
_entity_poly.type
_entity_poly.pdbx_seq_one_letter_code
_entity_poly.pdbx_strand_id
1 'polypeptide(L)' 'MEELNQSVVFFRCMVCGFDFEADPNFIPIPCPQCGSEDTARV' A
#
# COMPACT_ATOMS: atom_id res chain seq x y z
N MET A 1 13.67 20.68 -10.21
CA MET A 1 12.49 20.60 -9.34
C MET A 1 12.42 19.14 -8.96
N GLU A 2 12.98 18.78 -7.81
CA GLU A 2 12.86 17.41 -7.32
C GLU A 2 11.38 17.18 -7.04
N GLU A 3 10.73 16.39 -7.89
CA GLU A 3 9.39 15.87 -7.64
C GLU A 3 9.50 15.02 -6.37
N LEU A 4 9.25 15.66 -5.22
CA LEU A 4 9.04 14.97 -3.97
C LEU A 4 7.86 14.04 -4.22
N ASN A 5 8.13 12.76 -4.50
CA ASN A 5 7.14 11.70 -4.57
C ASN A 5 6.57 11.51 -3.16
N GLN A 6 5.73 12.46 -2.72
CA GLN A 6 4.98 12.41 -1.47
C GLN A 6 3.73 11.51 -1.61
N SER A 7 3.60 10.79 -2.73
CA SER A 7 2.40 10.06 -3.11
C SER A 7 2.36 8.63 -2.60
N VAL A 8 3.41 8.12 -1.95
CA VAL A 8 3.40 6.76 -1.38
C VAL A 8 3.10 6.81 0.11
N VAL A 9 2.16 5.98 0.55
CA VAL A 9 1.82 5.80 1.97
C VAL A 9 1.96 4.34 2.32
N PHE A 10 2.21 4.06 3.60
CA PHE A 10 2.36 2.69 4.07
C PHE A 10 1.00 2.02 4.28
N PHE A 11 0.93 0.76 3.90
CA PHE A 11 -0.19 -0.14 4.11
C PHE A 11 0.30 -1.43 4.75
N ARG A 12 -0.56 -2.03 5.58
CA ARG A 12 -0.39 -3.36 6.14
C ARG A 12 -1.49 -4.27 5.59
N CYS A 13 -1.11 -5.43 5.08
CA CYS A 13 -2.09 -6.47 4.75
C CYS A 13 -2.64 -7.11 6.03
N MET A 14 -3.96 -7.14 6.18
CA MET A 14 -4.63 -7.71 7.35
C MET A 14 -4.69 -9.25 7.29
N VAL A 15 -4.36 -9.86 6.14
CA VAL A 15 -4.33 -11.31 5.94
C VAL A 15 -2.96 -11.91 6.28
N CYS A 16 -1.89 -11.39 5.67
CA CYS A 16 -0.54 -11.93 5.86
C CYS A 16 0.36 -11.08 6.78
N GLY A 17 -0.08 -9.87 7.17
CA GLY A 17 0.68 -8.98 8.05
C GLY A 17 1.82 -8.22 7.37
N PHE A 18 1.97 -8.32 6.05
CA PHE A 18 3.05 -7.66 5.31
C PHE A 18 2.82 -6.16 5.18
N ASP A 19 3.86 -5.37 5.46
CA ASP A 19 3.88 -3.92 5.29
C ASP A 19 4.49 -3.54 3.93
N PHE A 20 3.87 -2.61 3.23
CA PHE A 20 4.32 -2.15 1.93
C PHE A 20 3.90 -0.71 1.64
N GLU A 21 4.61 -0.06 0.73
CA GLU A 21 4.27 1.29 0.25
C GLU A 21 3.42 1.19 -1.02
N ALA A 22 2.37 2.00 -1.10
CA ALA A 22 1.54 2.10 -2.29
C ALA A 22 0.97 3.52 -2.48
N ASP A 23 0.58 3.84 -3.71
CA ASP A 23 -0.15 5.07 -4.01
C ASP A 23 -1.61 4.94 -3.49
N PRO A 24 -2.05 5.80 -2.55
CA PRO A 24 -3.39 5.72 -1.98
C PRO A 24 -4.50 6.01 -3.02
N ASN A 25 -4.16 6.57 -4.19
CA ASN A 25 -5.11 6.83 -5.26
C ASN A 25 -5.35 5.59 -6.15
N PHE A 26 -4.53 4.55 -6.04
CA PHE A 26 -4.67 3.33 -6.84
C PHE A 26 -5.48 2.27 -6.09
N ILE A 27 -6.81 2.33 -6.18
CA ILE A 27 -7.73 1.42 -5.48
C ILE A 27 -8.29 0.38 -6.47
N PRO A 28 -8.35 -0.92 -6.12
CA PRO A 28 -7.92 -1.51 -4.84
C PRO A 28 -6.39 -1.56 -4.69
N ILE A 29 -5.93 -1.59 -3.43
CA ILE A 29 -4.51 -1.72 -3.09
C ILE A 29 -4.26 -3.17 -2.68
N PRO A 30 -3.95 -4.07 -3.63
CA PRO A 30 -3.70 -5.47 -3.33
C PRO A 30 -2.34 -5.66 -2.65
N CYS A 31 -2.29 -6.56 -1.69
CA CYS A 31 -1.05 -6.96 -1.05
C CYS A 31 -0.11 -7.63 -2.06
N PRO A 32 1.15 -7.17 -2.20
CA PRO A 32 2.10 -7.73 -3.16
C PRO A 32 2.58 -9.15 -2.80
N GLN A 33 2.35 -9.62 -1.56
CA GLN A 33 2.76 -10.95 -1.11
C GLN A 33 1.69 -12.02 -1.33
N CYS A 34 0.41 -11.70 -1.11
CA CYS A 34 -0.68 -12.69 -1.15
C CYS A 34 -1.84 -12.32 -2.09
N GLY A 35 -1.83 -11.13 -2.68
CA GLY A 35 -2.89 -10.64 -3.56
C GLY A 35 -4.19 -10.21 -2.87
N SER A 36 -4.26 -10.28 -1.53
CA SER A 36 -5.44 -9.82 -0.79
C SER A 36 -5.63 -8.32 -0.91
N GLU A 37 -6.87 -7.87 -1.14
CA GLU A 37 -7.26 -6.46 -1.13
C GLU A 37 -7.57 -5.95 0.29
N ASP A 38 -7.58 -6.84 1.29
CA ASP A 38 -7.78 -6.48 2.71
C ASP A 38 -6.48 -5.89 3.28
N THR A 39 -6.31 -4.59 3.04
CA THR A 39 -5.15 -3.80 3.46
C THR A 39 -5.61 -2.55 4.20
N ALA A 40 -4.87 -2.16 5.23
CA ALA A 40 -5.15 -0.99 6.04
C ALA A 40 -3.97 -0.03 5.99
N ARG A 41 -4.24 1.26 5.87
CA ARG A 41 -3.20 2.29 5.94
C ARG A 41 -2.62 2.35 7.36
N VAL A 42 -1.31 2.44 7.46
CA VAL A 42 -0.53 2.52 8.72
C VAL A 42 0.12 3.87 8.89
#